data_AF-A0A2D4SNF0-F1
#
_entry.id   AF-A0A2D4SNF0-F1
#
_cell.length_a   1.000
_cell.length_b   1.000
_cell.length_c   1.000
_cell.angle_alpha   90.00
_cell.angle_beta   90.00
_cell.angle_gamma   90.00
#
_symmetry.space_group_name_H-M   'P 1'
#
loop_
_entity.id
_entity.type
_entity.pdbx_description
1 polymer ?
#
loop_
_entity_poly.entity_id
_entity_poly.type
_entity_poly.pdbx_seq_one_letter_code
_entity_poly.pdbx_strand_id
1 'polypeptide(L)'
;MFALFISSILSCGLDRQAIRLEEQEKSMLYQSAQKYWEGVRWNIPKRAAAFYEDPLTRARMESGIQMPYQRFTDIKVLHVELGEKQNQENNSPKAIRRKGTVYVRMEGFGTDNVVRNEEQKQIWYRNLNGWWIEHEREN
;
A
#
# COMPACT_ATOMS: atom_id res chain seq x y z
N MET A 1 -43.03 0.59 34.47
CA MET A 1 -41.70 -0.05 34.35
C MET A 1 -41.58 -0.60 32.92
N PHE A 2 -41.17 0.23 31.96
CA PHE A 2 -41.02 -0.14 30.55
C PHE A 2 -39.84 0.64 29.97
N ALA A 3 -38.65 0.03 29.93
CA ALA A 3 -37.49 0.59 29.24
C ALA A 3 -36.39 -0.47 29.07
N LEU A 4 -36.63 -1.52 28.26
CA LEU A 4 -35.59 -2.52 27.94
C LEU A 4 -35.82 -3.11 26.54
N PHE A 5 -35.79 -2.30 25.47
CA PHE A 5 -35.79 -2.83 24.09
C PHE A 5 -35.15 -1.85 23.08
N ILE A 6 -34.00 -1.24 23.41
CA ILE A 6 -33.27 -0.36 22.46
C ILE A 6 -31.84 -0.87 22.15
N SER A 7 -31.31 -1.83 22.91
CA SER A 7 -29.88 -2.16 22.85
C SER A 7 -29.42 -3.01 21.65
N SER A 8 -30.31 -3.62 20.86
CA SER A 8 -29.89 -4.54 19.77
C SER A 8 -29.70 -3.88 18.40
N ILE A 9 -30.22 -2.67 18.17
CA ILE A 9 -30.15 -2.02 16.85
C ILE A 9 -28.82 -1.26 16.67
N LEU A 10 -28.20 -0.82 17.76
CA LEU A 10 -26.95 -0.04 17.74
C LEU A 10 -25.70 -0.87 17.41
N SER A 11 -25.68 -2.15 17.80
CA SER A 11 -24.51 -3.03 17.57
C SER A 11 -24.28 -3.29 16.08
N CYS A 12 -25.33 -3.63 15.32
CA CYS A 12 -25.22 -3.88 13.88
C CYS A 12 -24.83 -2.63 13.06
N GLY A 13 -25.12 -1.42 13.55
CA GLY A 13 -24.80 -0.17 12.86
C GLY A 13 -23.31 0.18 12.92
N LEU A 14 -22.71 0.05 14.11
CA LEU A 14 -21.30 0.34 14.35
C LEU A 14 -20.38 -0.64 13.60
N ASP A 15 -20.71 -1.93 13.61
CA ASP A 15 -19.94 -2.96 12.90
C ASP A 15 -19.96 -2.74 11.38
N ARG A 16 -21.12 -2.39 10.82
CA ARG A 16 -21.23 -2.05 9.39
C ARG A 16 -20.40 -0.83 9.02
N GLN A 17 -20.34 0.17 9.89
CA GLN A 17 -19.51 1.36 9.65
C GLN A 17 -18.02 1.04 9.74
N ALA A 18 -17.61 0.22 10.71
CA ALA A 18 -16.22 -0.24 10.83
C ALA A 18 -15.76 -1.04 9.61
N ILE A 19 -16.58 -1.99 9.14
CA ILE A 19 -16.30 -2.78 7.93
C ILE A 19 -16.16 -1.89 6.70
N ARG A 20 -17.06 -0.90 6.52
CA ARG A 20 -16.98 0.04 5.39
C ARG A 20 -15.71 0.87 5.42
N LEU A 21 -15.32 1.36 6.59
CA LEU A 21 -14.08 2.13 6.75
C LEU A 21 -12.85 1.28 6.45
N GLU A 22 -12.84 0.03 6.89
CA GLU A 22 -11.75 -0.90 6.59
C GLU A 22 -11.65 -1.21 5.10
N GLU A 23 -12.77 -1.49 4.44
CA GLU A 23 -12.80 -1.75 2.99
C GLU A 23 -12.37 -0.51 2.19
N GLN A 24 -12.77 0.68 2.65
CA GLN A 24 -12.32 1.93 2.05
C GLN A 24 -10.80 2.12 2.20
N GLU A 25 -10.24 1.82 3.37
CA GLU A 25 -8.79 1.87 3.60
C GLU A 25 -8.04 0.84 2.74
N LYS A 26 -8.57 -0.39 2.60
CA LYS A 26 -8.03 -1.43 1.70
C LYS A 26 -8.03 -0.94 0.26
N SER A 27 -9.14 -0.36 -0.19
CA SER A 27 -9.27 0.20 -1.54
C SER A 27 -8.23 1.30 -1.80
N MET A 28 -8.01 2.20 -0.83
CA MET A 28 -6.99 3.25 -0.96
C MET A 28 -5.56 2.68 -1.07
N LEU A 29 -5.23 1.67 -0.26
CA LEU A 29 -3.93 0.99 -0.34
C LEU A 29 -3.77 0.30 -1.69
N TYR A 30 -4.79 -0.46 -2.12
CA TYR A 30 -4.81 -1.13 -3.41
C TYR A 30 -4.58 -0.17 -4.57
N GLN A 31 -5.31 0.94 -4.61
CA GLN A 31 -5.16 1.95 -5.67
C GLN A 31 -3.78 2.61 -5.67
N SER A 32 -3.20 2.85 -4.49
CA SER A 32 -1.86 3.42 -4.36
C SER A 32 -0.80 2.44 -4.87
N ALA A 33 -0.89 1.19 -4.45
CA ALA A 33 -0.04 0.11 -4.93
C ALA A 33 -0.16 -0.10 -6.44
N GLN A 34 -1.38 -0.11 -6.97
CA GLN A 34 -1.61 -0.28 -8.40
C GLN A 34 -0.93 0.84 -9.20
N LYS A 35 -1.07 2.10 -8.79
CA LYS A 35 -0.41 3.24 -9.46
C LYS A 35 1.11 3.17 -9.42
N TYR A 36 1.68 2.73 -8.29
CA TYR A 36 3.11 2.47 -8.16
C TYR A 36 3.56 1.40 -9.17
N TRP A 37 2.92 0.24 -9.15
CA TRP A 37 3.27 -0.91 -9.98
C TRP A 37 3.02 -0.67 -11.48
N GLU A 38 2.04 0.16 -11.84
CA GLU A 38 1.90 0.64 -13.22
C GLU A 38 3.10 1.50 -13.64
N GLY A 39 3.59 2.39 -12.76
CA GLY A 39 4.81 3.16 -13.03
C GLY A 39 6.04 2.25 -13.26
N VAL A 40 6.18 1.21 -12.43
CA VAL A 40 7.22 0.19 -12.58
C VAL A 40 7.08 -0.57 -13.90
N ARG A 41 5.89 -1.12 -14.19
CA ARG A 41 5.61 -1.90 -15.41
C ARG A 41 5.98 -1.14 -16.68
N TRP A 42 5.63 0.13 -16.74
CA TRP A 42 5.85 0.98 -17.91
C TRP A 42 7.21 1.66 -17.93
N ASN A 43 8.09 1.33 -16.98
CA ASN A 43 9.41 1.94 -16.83
C ASN A 43 9.33 3.49 -16.78
N ILE A 44 8.43 4.00 -15.94
CA ILE A 44 8.25 5.43 -15.66
C ILE A 44 8.63 5.69 -14.19
N PRO A 45 9.94 5.82 -13.87
CA PRO A 45 10.42 5.92 -12.49
C PRO A 45 9.76 7.05 -11.70
N LYS A 46 9.53 8.20 -12.33
CA LYS A 46 8.84 9.35 -11.72
C LYS A 46 7.45 9.00 -11.16
N ARG A 47 6.70 8.13 -11.85
CA ARG A 47 5.35 7.72 -11.41
C ARG A 47 5.43 6.79 -10.20
N ALA A 48 6.38 5.87 -10.20
CA ALA A 48 6.59 4.95 -9.10
C ALA A 48 7.20 5.67 -7.88
N ALA A 49 8.19 6.53 -8.08
CA ALA A 49 8.87 7.27 -7.02
C ALA A 49 7.94 8.17 -6.19
N ALA A 50 6.81 8.61 -6.76
CA ALA A 50 5.79 9.41 -6.06
C ALA A 50 5.25 8.75 -4.78
N PHE A 51 5.40 7.43 -4.61
CA PHE A 51 4.95 6.68 -3.44
C PHE A 51 6.01 6.51 -2.34
N TYR A 52 7.17 7.17 -2.48
CA TYR A 52 8.15 7.33 -1.42
C TYR A 52 7.94 8.68 -0.75
N GLU A 53 7.71 8.69 0.56
CA GLU A 53 7.43 9.92 1.32
C GLU A 53 8.67 10.83 1.39
N ASP A 54 9.83 10.23 1.71
CA ASP A 54 11.07 10.97 1.90
C ASP A 54 11.57 11.54 0.55
N PRO A 55 11.86 12.85 0.45
CA PRO A 55 12.29 13.48 -0.79
C PRO A 55 13.62 12.91 -1.34
N LEU A 56 14.55 12.53 -0.47
CA LEU A 56 15.84 12.00 -0.90
C LEU A 56 15.67 10.57 -1.43
N THR A 57 14.94 9.72 -0.72
CA THR A 57 14.57 8.38 -1.23
C THR A 57 13.80 8.49 -2.55
N ARG A 58 12.85 9.42 -2.65
CA ARG A 58 12.11 9.68 -3.90
C ARG A 58 13.07 10.03 -5.04
N ALA A 59 13.96 11.00 -4.84
CA ALA A 59 14.92 11.41 -5.87
C ALA A 59 15.84 10.25 -6.30
N ARG A 60 16.28 9.40 -5.36
CA ARG A 60 17.06 8.19 -5.67
C ARG A 60 16.25 7.24 -6.56
N MET A 61 15.00 6.96 -6.21
CA MET A 61 14.12 6.08 -6.99
C MET A 61 13.75 6.68 -8.36
N GLU A 62 13.64 8.00 -8.48
CA GLU A 62 13.45 8.67 -9.78
C GLU A 62 14.64 8.49 -10.71
N SER A 63 15.87 8.44 -10.17
CA SER A 63 17.08 8.24 -10.96
C SER A 63 17.23 6.80 -11.47
N GLY A 64 16.60 5.84 -10.79
CA GLY A 64 16.55 4.45 -11.20
C GLY A 64 15.97 3.57 -10.12
N ILE A 65 14.97 2.75 -10.48
CA ILE A 65 14.43 1.71 -9.61
C ILE A 65 15.11 0.41 -10.01
N GLN A 66 15.86 -0.19 -9.09
CA GLN A 66 16.45 -1.49 -9.33
C GLN A 66 15.35 -2.56 -9.28
N MET A 67 15.08 -3.16 -10.43
CA MET A 67 14.04 -4.18 -10.58
C MET A 67 14.66 -5.52 -10.98
N PRO A 68 14.04 -6.66 -10.61
CA PRO A 68 14.55 -7.99 -10.92
C PRO A 68 14.52 -8.31 -12.42
N TYR A 69 13.70 -7.60 -13.20
CA TYR A 69 13.53 -7.81 -14.63
C TYR A 69 13.95 -6.58 -15.43
N GLN A 70 14.51 -6.83 -16.61
CA GLN A 70 14.80 -5.77 -17.58
C GLN A 70 13.53 -5.23 -18.22
N ARG A 71 12.51 -6.10 -18.39
CA ARG A 71 11.21 -5.75 -18.97
C ARG A 71 10.11 -6.60 -18.37
N PHE A 72 9.05 -5.95 -17.92
CA PHE A 72 7.84 -6.61 -17.43
C PHE A 72 6.88 -6.93 -18.58
N THR A 73 6.31 -8.14 -18.59
CA THR A 73 5.18 -8.51 -19.46
C THR A 73 3.86 -8.23 -18.76
N ASP A 74 3.77 -8.59 -17.47
CA ASP A 74 2.61 -8.36 -16.62
C ASP A 74 3.01 -7.99 -15.19
N ILE A 75 2.22 -7.13 -14.56
CA ILE A 75 2.28 -6.87 -13.12
C ILE A 75 0.86 -6.75 -12.60
N LYS A 76 0.55 -7.47 -11.53
CA LYS A 76 -0.78 -7.48 -10.91
C LYS A 76 -0.68 -7.43 -9.39
N VAL A 77 -1.35 -6.45 -8.78
CA VAL A 77 -1.62 -6.46 -7.34
C VAL A 77 -2.65 -7.55 -7.07
N LEU A 78 -2.24 -8.59 -6.34
CA LEU A 78 -3.06 -9.76 -6.04
C LEU A 78 -3.99 -9.48 -4.86
N HIS A 79 -3.42 -8.96 -3.77
CA HIS A 79 -4.11 -8.79 -2.50
C HIS A 79 -3.49 -7.69 -1.66
N VAL A 80 -4.30 -7.09 -0.79
CA VAL A 80 -3.85 -6.13 0.21
C VAL A 80 -4.40 -6.49 1.59
N GLU A 81 -3.53 -6.46 2.58
CA GLU A 81 -3.86 -6.70 3.98
C GLU A 81 -3.58 -5.43 4.77
N LEU A 82 -4.48 -5.08 5.68
CA LEU A 82 -4.23 -3.99 6.60
C LEU A 82 -3.79 -4.57 7.94
N GLY A 83 -2.69 -4.04 8.48
CA GLY A 83 -2.27 -4.32 9.84
C GLY A 83 -3.14 -3.62 10.87
N GLU A 84 -2.77 -3.73 12.14
CA GLU A 84 -3.47 -3.06 13.23
C GLU A 84 -3.35 -1.53 13.14
N LYS A 85 -4.39 -0.83 13.59
CA LYS A 85 -4.36 0.62 13.72
C LYS A 85 -3.49 0.97 14.93
N GLN A 86 -2.53 1.87 14.73
CA GLN A 86 -1.70 2.39 15.81
C GLN A 86 -2.44 3.55 16.46
N ASN A 87 -2.67 3.46 17.77
CA ASN A 87 -3.14 4.60 18.55
C ASN A 87 -1.98 5.60 18.66
N GLN A 88 -2.06 6.68 17.91
CA GLN A 88 -1.11 7.77 18.01
C GLN A 88 -1.73 8.92 18.77
N GLU A 89 -1.12 9.25 19.91
CA GLU A 89 -1.47 10.42 20.72
C GLU A 89 -1.10 11.73 20.02
N ASN A 90 -0.15 11.68 19.07
CA ASN A 90 0.34 12.84 18.34
C ASN A 90 -0.33 13.00 16.97
N ASN A 91 -0.91 14.18 16.73
CA ASN A 91 -1.50 14.61 15.45
C ASN A 91 -0.46 15.05 14.40
N SER A 92 0.77 14.54 14.46
CA SER A 92 1.80 14.89 13.48
C SER A 92 1.43 14.34 12.09
N PRO A 93 1.55 15.13 11.00
CA PRO A 93 1.25 14.67 9.65
C PRO A 93 2.05 13.46 9.17
N LYS A 94 3.27 13.28 9.72
CA LYS A 94 4.19 12.19 9.38
C LYS A 94 4.03 10.96 10.28
N ALA A 95 3.18 11.03 11.30
CA ALA A 95 3.04 9.93 12.24
C ALA A 95 2.35 8.72 11.57
N ILE A 96 2.96 7.54 11.69
CA ILE A 96 2.50 6.29 11.08
C ILE A 96 1.28 5.75 11.84
N ARG A 97 0.10 5.80 11.23
CA ARG A 97 -1.17 5.41 11.86
C ARG A 97 -1.53 3.95 11.61
N ARG A 98 -1.02 3.38 10.52
CA ARG A 98 -1.34 2.01 10.12
C ARG A 98 -0.26 1.48 9.19
N LYS A 99 -0.06 0.17 9.20
CA LYS A 99 0.72 -0.53 8.18
C LYS A 99 -0.19 -1.37 7.30
N GLY A 100 0.26 -1.67 6.10
CA GLY A 100 -0.42 -2.57 5.18
C GLY A 100 0.59 -3.39 4.39
N THR A 101 0.18 -4.57 3.97
CA THR A 101 0.96 -5.47 3.13
C THR A 101 0.29 -5.55 1.77
N VAL A 102 1.09 -5.45 0.71
CA VAL A 102 0.65 -5.60 -0.67
C VAL A 102 1.36 -6.82 -1.25
N TYR A 103 0.60 -7.74 -1.82
CA TYR A 103 1.12 -8.91 -2.53
C TYR A 103 0.94 -8.68 -4.03
N VAL A 104 2.03 -8.89 -4.77
CA VAL A 104 2.11 -8.50 -6.18
C VAL A 104 2.72 -9.65 -6.93
N ARG A 105 2.10 -10.01 -8.06
CA ARG A 105 2.70 -10.91 -9.03
C ARG A 105 3.33 -10.11 -10.14
N MET A 106 4.55 -10.45 -10.50
CA MET A 106 5.28 -9.86 -11.61
C MET A 106 5.69 -10.95 -12.56
N GLU A 107 5.55 -10.67 -13.85
CA GLU A 107 6.05 -11.51 -14.92
C GLU A 107 6.95 -10.64 -15.80
N GLY A 108 8.11 -11.15 -16.18
CA GLY A 108 9.07 -10.39 -16.96
C GLY A 108 10.21 -11.21 -17.50
N PHE A 109 11.01 -10.55 -18.33
CA PHE A 109 12.22 -11.10 -18.91
C PHE A 109 13.41 -10.80 -18.00
N GLY A 110 14.09 -11.86 -17.57
CA GLY A 110 15.41 -11.77 -16.95
C GLY A 110 16.49 -11.35 -17.93
N THR A 111 17.72 -11.19 -17.43
CA THR A 111 18.91 -10.88 -18.24
C THR A 111 19.27 -11.99 -19.24
N ASP A 112 18.78 -13.20 -19.00
CA ASP A 112 18.90 -14.37 -19.86
C ASP A 112 17.80 -14.46 -20.94
N ASN A 113 16.93 -13.45 -21.04
CA ASN A 113 15.74 -13.42 -21.91
C ASN A 113 14.73 -14.54 -21.64
N VAL A 114 14.78 -15.16 -20.46
CA VAL A 114 13.79 -16.14 -20.03
C VAL A 114 12.66 -15.43 -19.29
N VAL A 115 11.42 -15.78 -19.61
CA VAL A 115 10.24 -15.29 -18.88
C VAL A 115 10.19 -15.98 -17.52
N ARG A 116 10.10 -15.18 -16.46
CA ARG A 116 9.94 -15.66 -15.08
C ARG A 116 8.74 -14.98 -14.45
N ASN A 117 8.20 -15.63 -13.43
CA ASN A 117 7.10 -15.12 -12.63
C ASN A 117 7.50 -15.18 -11.16
N GLU A 118 7.36 -14.07 -10.47
CA GLU A 118 7.68 -13.90 -9.06
C GLU A 118 6.55 -13.19 -8.33
N GLU A 119 6.31 -13.62 -7.09
CA GLU A 119 5.45 -12.91 -6.17
C GLU A 119 6.29 -12.14 -5.16
N GLN A 120 5.98 -10.87 -4.99
CA GLN A 120 6.65 -9.99 -4.05
C GLN A 120 5.67 -9.48 -2.99
N LYS A 121 6.14 -9.52 -1.75
CA LYS A 121 5.53 -8.83 -0.62
C LYS A 121 6.13 -7.44 -0.50
N GLN A 122 5.28 -6.43 -0.42
CA GLN A 122 5.68 -5.04 -0.22
C GLN A 122 4.96 -4.46 0.99
N ILE A 123 5.71 -3.80 1.88
CA ILE A 123 5.15 -3.19 3.09
C ILE A 123 4.90 -1.70 2.82
N TRP A 124 3.75 -1.22 3.28
CA TRP A 124 3.31 0.15 3.16
C TRP A 124 2.90 0.69 4.53
N TYR A 125 2.97 2.01 4.70
CA TYR A 125 2.48 2.69 5.88
C TYR A 125 1.57 3.86 5.51
N ARG A 126 0.60 4.13 6.39
CA ARG A 126 -0.37 5.21 6.28
C ARG A 126 -0.04 6.30 7.29
N ASN A 127 0.05 7.55 6.84
CA ASN A 127 0.06 8.73 7.72
C ASN A 127 -1.16 9.61 7.44
N LEU A 128 -1.13 10.94 7.63
CA LEU A 128 -2.26 11.80 7.23
C LEU A 128 -2.34 11.99 5.70
N ASN A 129 -1.19 12.10 5.04
CA ASN A 129 -1.07 12.53 3.65
C ASN A 129 -1.32 11.41 2.63
N GLY A 130 -1.00 10.17 2.97
CA GLY A 130 -1.23 9.06 2.06
C GLY A 130 -0.74 7.71 2.56
N TRP A 131 -0.76 6.75 1.65
CA TRP A 131 -0.06 5.47 1.76
C TRP A 131 1.30 5.59 1.08
N TRP A 132 2.34 5.13 1.76
CA TRP A 132 3.73 5.24 1.33
C TRP A 132 4.43 3.89 1.44
N ILE A 133 5.40 3.65 0.57
CA ILE A 133 6.21 2.43 0.61
C ILE A 133 7.16 2.49 1.81
N GLU A 134 7.19 1.43 2.60
CA GLU A 134 8.23 1.24 3.61
C GLU A 134 9.52 0.84 2.90
N HIS A 135 10.54 1.68 3.05
CA HIS A 135 11.89 1.46 2.56
C HIS A 135 12.83 1.72 3.73
N GLU A 136 13.93 0.97 3.81
CA GLU A 136 14.94 1.20 4.84
C GLU A 136 15.41 2.65 4.74
N ARG A 137 15.13 3.43 5.79
CA ARG A 137 15.76 4.73 5.98
C ARG A 137 17.18 4.41 6.44
N GLU A 138 18.17 4.57 5.57
CA GLU A 138 19.55 4.70 6.03
C GLU A 138 19.57 5.91 6.97
N ASN A 139 19.73 5.65 8.27
CA ASN A 139 19.94 6.67 9.30
C ASN A 139 21.34 7.28 9.16
#